data_AF-A0A355VDK3-F1
#
_entry.id   AF-A0A355VDK3-F1
#
_cell.length_a   1.000
_cell.length_b   1.000
_cell.length_c   1.000
_cell.angle_alpha   90.00
_cell.angle_beta   90.00
_cell.angle_gamma   90.00
#
_symmetry.space_group_name_H-M   'P 1'
#
loop_
_entity.id
_entity.type
_entity.pdbx_description
1 polymer ?
#
loop_
_entity_poly.entity_id
_entity_poly.type
_entity_poly.pdbx_seq_one_letter_code
_entity_poly.pdbx_strand_id
1 'polypeptide(L)'
;MLNLGFKSRVVKMGLLVLGLGIAGAVVAQTHEQQVAQRLQPVGQVCLAGEPCATGGAPAASGATAAAFDPATTYDQYCAMCHNTGMAGAPRRGDADHWTAR
;
A
#
# COMPACT_ATOMS: atom_id res chain seq x y z
N MET A 1 1.46 -12.91 -58.31
CA MET A 1 0.60 -12.09 -57.42
C MET A 1 0.26 -12.76 -56.07
N LEU A 2 0.36 -14.09 -55.92
CA LEU A 2 0.10 -14.78 -54.64
C LEU A 2 1.07 -14.40 -53.48
N ASN A 3 2.26 -13.90 -53.81
CA ASN A 3 3.32 -13.64 -52.83
C ASN A 3 3.12 -12.33 -52.03
N LEU A 4 2.31 -11.39 -52.55
CA LEU A 4 2.09 -10.08 -51.90
C LEU A 4 1.08 -10.16 -50.75
N GLY A 5 0.05 -11.00 -50.89
CA GLY A 5 -0.95 -11.25 -49.86
C GLY A 5 -0.38 -12.00 -48.65
N PHE A 6 0.52 -12.95 -48.87
CA PHE A 6 1.21 -13.67 -47.80
C PHE A 6 2.15 -12.74 -47.00
N LYS A 7 2.96 -11.93 -47.69
CA LYS A 7 3.82 -10.92 -47.06
C LYS A 7 3.01 -9.89 -46.26
N SER A 8 1.87 -9.43 -46.79
CA SER A 8 0.99 -8.50 -46.06
C SER A 8 0.40 -9.11 -44.79
N ARG A 9 0.04 -10.40 -44.81
CA ARG A 9 -0.46 -11.12 -43.63
C ARG A 9 0.64 -11.32 -42.57
N VAL A 10 1.85 -11.65 -42.99
CA VAL A 10 3.01 -11.78 -42.09
C VAL A 10 3.38 -10.46 -41.43
N VAL A 11 3.38 -9.35 -42.19
CA VAL A 11 3.65 -8.01 -41.63
C VAL A 11 2.57 -7.58 -40.65
N LYS A 12 1.29 -7.81 -40.97
CA LYS A 12 0.17 -7.49 -40.06
C LYS A 12 0.21 -8.32 -38.78
N MET A 13 0.53 -9.61 -38.89
CA MET A 13 0.70 -10.48 -37.71
C MET A 13 1.91 -10.05 -36.86
N GLY A 14 3.03 -9.70 -37.50
CA GLY A 14 4.20 -9.16 -36.79
C GLY A 14 3.89 -7.86 -36.04
N LEU A 15 3.18 -6.93 -36.67
CA LEU A 15 2.72 -5.68 -36.04
C LEU A 15 1.76 -5.94 -34.87
N LEU A 16 0.86 -6.92 -35.01
CA LEU A 16 -0.11 -7.26 -33.96
C LEU A 16 0.58 -7.90 -32.75
N VAL A 17 1.54 -8.80 -32.97
CA VAL A 17 2.36 -9.39 -31.90
C VAL A 17 3.21 -8.33 -31.19
N LEU A 18 3.83 -7.42 -31.95
CA LEU A 18 4.61 -6.33 -31.39
C LEU A 18 3.73 -5.38 -30.55
N GLY A 19 2.53 -5.05 -31.04
CA GLY A 19 1.56 -4.23 -30.31
C GLY A 19 1.09 -4.86 -29.00
N LEU A 20 0.77 -6.17 -29.00
CA LEU A 20 0.40 -6.90 -27.79
C LEU A 20 1.56 -6.97 -26.78
N GLY A 21 2.80 -7.17 -27.25
CA GLY A 21 3.98 -7.22 -26.39
C GLY A 21 4.24 -5.90 -25.66
N ILE A 22 4.08 -4.77 -26.34
CA ILE A 22 4.23 -3.43 -25.74
C ILE A 22 3.14 -3.19 -24.68
N ALA A 23 1.88 -3.54 -24.97
CA ALA A 23 0.78 -3.40 -24.02
C ALA A 23 0.97 -4.26 -22.76
N GLY A 24 1.46 -5.49 -22.89
CA GLY A 24 1.74 -6.38 -21.77
C GLY A 24 2.83 -5.85 -20.82
N ALA A 25 3.86 -5.19 -21.35
CA ALA A 25 4.94 -4.61 -20.55
C ALA A 25 4.45 -3.48 -19.63
N VAL A 26 3.52 -2.64 -20.11
CA VAL A 26 2.95 -1.53 -19.32
C VAL A 26 2.14 -2.04 -18.12
N VAL A 27 1.39 -3.14 -18.28
CA VAL A 27 0.57 -3.72 -17.20
C VAL A 27 1.43 -4.35 -16.10
N ALA A 28 2.58 -4.92 -16.45
CA ALA A 28 3.50 -5.51 -15.46
C ALA A 28 4.17 -4.46 -14.56
N GLN A 29 4.35 -3.23 -15.04
CA GLN A 29 5.04 -2.17 -14.27
C GLN A 29 4.15 -1.52 -13.20
N THR A 30 2.83 -1.47 -13.39
CA THR A 30 1.95 -0.71 -12.50
C THR A 30 1.80 -1.34 -11.12
N HIS A 31 1.77 -2.67 -11.02
CA HIS A 31 1.53 -3.36 -9.75
C HIS A 31 2.72 -3.26 -8.80
N GLU A 32 3.92 -3.57 -9.28
CA GLU A 32 5.16 -3.46 -8.51
C GLU A 32 5.42 -2.01 -8.08
N GLN A 33 5.12 -1.04 -8.94
CA GLN A 33 5.25 0.38 -8.60
C GLN A 33 4.26 0.82 -7.52
N GLN A 34 3.01 0.37 -7.58
CA GLN A 34 2.01 0.69 -6.55
C GLN A 34 2.32 0.04 -5.20
N VAL A 35 2.83 -1.19 -5.21
CA VAL A 35 3.30 -1.87 -3.99
C VAL A 35 4.51 -1.14 -3.42
N ALA A 36 5.52 -0.86 -4.25
CA ALA A 36 6.71 -0.11 -3.84
C ALA A 36 6.35 1.27 -3.26
N GLN A 37 5.37 1.97 -3.85
CA GLN A 37 4.90 3.26 -3.36
C GLN A 37 4.24 3.16 -1.97
N ARG A 38 3.46 2.11 -1.71
CA ARG A 38 2.82 1.88 -0.39
C ARG A 38 3.80 1.42 0.68
N LEU A 39 4.86 0.72 0.29
CA LEU A 39 5.91 0.25 1.19
C LEU A 39 7.00 1.31 1.45
N GLN A 40 6.87 2.52 0.89
CA GLN A 40 7.83 3.58 1.17
C GLN A 40 7.86 3.89 2.68
N PRO A 41 9.05 3.98 3.28
CA PRO A 41 9.16 4.27 4.70
C PRO A 41 8.64 5.68 5.01
N VAL A 42 7.73 5.80 5.97
CA VAL A 42 7.23 7.10 6.48
C VAL A 42 8.21 7.79 7.45
N GLY A 43 9.34 7.14 7.75
CA GLY A 43 10.41 7.60 8.63
C GLY A 43 11.58 6.61 8.63
N GLN A 44 12.70 6.98 9.26
CA GLN A 44 13.83 6.05 9.43
C GLN A 44 13.71 5.29 10.75
N VAL A 45 14.03 4.00 10.74
CA VAL A 45 14.19 3.18 11.95
C VAL A 45 15.66 3.23 12.34
N CYS A 46 15.97 3.79 13.50
CA CYS A 46 17.32 3.72 14.06
C CYS A 46 17.58 2.33 14.62
N LEU A 47 18.59 1.63 14.11
CA LEU A 47 18.97 0.31 14.60
C LEU A 47 19.90 0.42 15.80
N ALA A 48 19.87 -0.60 16.67
CA ALA A 48 20.71 -0.64 17.86
C ALA A 48 22.20 -0.60 17.47
N GLY A 49 22.94 0.35 18.04
CA GLY A 49 24.36 0.58 17.76
C GLY A 49 24.64 1.65 16.71
N GLU A 50 23.62 2.20 16.04
CA GLU A 50 23.77 3.38 15.19
C GLU A 50 23.91 4.66 16.02
N PRO A 51 24.62 5.69 15.53
CA PRO A 51 24.81 6.95 16.27
C PRO A 51 23.49 7.67 16.59
N CYS A 52 22.41 7.42 15.83
CA CYS A 52 21.07 7.92 16.13
C CYS A 52 20.33 7.14 17.22
N ALA A 53 20.83 5.97 17.63
CA ALA A 53 20.31 5.18 18.75
C ALA A 53 20.93 5.59 20.10
N THR A 54 22.13 6.19 20.09
CA THR A 54 22.81 6.70 21.30
C THR A 54 22.39 8.12 21.61
N GLY A 55 21.20 8.23 22.18
CA GLY A 55 20.57 9.49 22.55
C GLY A 55 19.09 9.28 22.37
N GLY A 56 18.31 9.49 23.42
CA GLY A 56 16.86 9.57 23.32
C GLY A 56 16.48 10.73 22.41
N ALA A 57 16.64 10.55 21.10
CA ALA A 57 16.08 11.42 20.12
C ALA A 57 14.57 11.38 20.37
N PRO A 58 13.87 12.53 20.36
CA PRO A 58 12.42 12.50 20.37
C PRO A 58 12.00 11.58 19.22
N ALA A 59 11.00 10.73 19.46
CA ALA A 59 10.42 9.88 18.43
C ALA A 59 10.41 10.66 17.13
N ALA A 60 11.10 10.15 16.11
CA ALA A 60 11.26 10.84 14.85
C ALA A 60 9.89 11.37 14.44
N SER A 61 9.71 12.69 14.49
CA SER A 61 8.57 13.36 13.89
C SER A 61 8.82 13.28 12.38
N GLY A 62 8.65 12.06 11.86
CA GLY A 62 8.78 11.68 10.47
C GLY A 62 7.69 12.40 9.70
N ALA A 63 8.11 13.40 8.94
CA ALA A 63 7.25 14.41 8.35
C ALA A 63 6.36 15.11 9.39
N THR A 64 5.71 16.19 9.01
CA THR A 64 4.37 16.40 9.53
C THR A 64 3.52 15.21 9.06
N ALA A 65 3.62 14.05 9.71
CA ALA A 65 2.49 13.15 9.77
C ALA A 65 1.36 14.08 10.23
N ALA A 66 0.41 14.36 9.33
CA ALA A 66 -0.74 15.19 9.66
C ALA A 66 -1.17 14.78 11.05
N ALA A 67 -1.19 15.74 12.00
CA ALA A 67 -1.30 15.44 13.42
C ALA A 67 -2.35 14.35 13.60
N PHE A 68 -1.91 13.16 14.07
CA PHE A 68 -2.78 12.00 14.10
C PHE A 68 -4.05 12.38 14.84
N ASP A 69 -5.18 12.28 14.15
CA ASP A 69 -6.49 12.57 14.74
C ASP A 69 -7.06 11.25 15.28
N PRO A 70 -6.95 10.99 16.59
CA PRO A 70 -7.42 9.76 17.18
C PRO A 70 -8.94 9.62 17.09
N ALA A 71 -9.68 10.73 17.11
CA ALA A 71 -11.15 10.70 17.06
C ALA A 71 -11.61 10.30 15.67
N THR A 72 -11.14 10.99 14.63
CA THR A 72 -11.48 10.66 13.24
C THR A 72 -11.03 9.25 12.87
N THR A 73 -9.82 8.85 13.27
CA THR A 73 -9.32 7.49 12.99
C THR A 73 -10.17 6.42 13.67
N TYR A 74 -10.51 6.62 14.94
CA TYR A 74 -11.37 5.69 15.66
C TYR A 74 -12.72 5.56 14.94
N ASP A 75 -13.34 6.68 14.59
CA ASP A 75 -14.68 6.67 14.01
C ASP A 75 -14.71 6.06 12.60
N GLN A 76 -13.65 6.22 11.82
CA GLN A 76 -13.54 5.63 10.48
C GLN A 76 -13.29 4.12 10.49
N TYR A 77 -12.44 3.63 11.39
CA TYR A 77 -11.91 2.27 11.28
C TYR A 77 -12.27 1.35 12.44
N CYS A 78 -12.50 1.90 13.64
CA CYS A 78 -12.65 1.13 14.87
C CYS A 78 -14.13 1.07 15.33
N ALA A 79 -14.88 2.15 15.09
CA ALA A 79 -16.22 2.34 15.63
C ALA A 79 -17.24 1.29 15.24
N MET A 80 -17.14 0.75 14.02
CA MET A 80 -18.08 -0.27 13.55
C MET A 80 -18.16 -1.46 14.53
N CYS A 81 -17.01 -1.93 15.01
CA CYS A 81 -16.94 -3.04 15.95
C CYS A 81 -17.09 -2.56 17.40
N HIS A 82 -16.31 -1.55 17.80
CA HIS A 82 -16.16 -1.20 19.20
C HIS A 82 -17.29 -0.30 19.76
N ASN A 83 -18.16 0.29 18.93
CA ASN A 83 -19.32 1.01 19.47
C ASN A 83 -20.44 0.05 19.89
N THR A 84 -20.65 -1.04 19.15
CA THR A 84 -21.75 -1.99 19.38
C THR A 84 -21.29 -3.24 20.15
N GLY A 85 -19.99 -3.55 20.09
CA GLY A 85 -19.45 -4.83 20.54
C GLY A 85 -19.67 -5.96 19.53
N MET A 86 -19.81 -5.62 18.24
CA MET A 86 -19.98 -6.60 17.16
C MET A 86 -18.91 -7.69 17.24
N ALA A 87 -19.34 -8.94 17.05
CA ALA A 87 -18.46 -10.11 17.12
C ALA A 87 -17.66 -10.25 18.44
N GLY A 88 -18.17 -9.71 19.56
CA GLY A 88 -17.49 -9.77 20.86
C GLY A 88 -16.37 -8.75 21.04
N ALA A 89 -16.34 -7.71 20.20
CA ALA A 89 -15.44 -6.58 20.38
C ALA A 89 -15.69 -5.89 21.75
N PRO A 90 -14.63 -5.51 22.48
CA PRO A 90 -14.80 -4.76 23.72
C PRO A 90 -15.38 -3.37 23.41
N ARG A 91 -16.42 -2.95 24.15
CA ARG A 91 -17.12 -1.71 23.83
C ARG A 91 -16.33 -0.48 24.29
N ARG A 92 -16.38 0.60 23.52
CA ARG A 92 -15.80 1.90 23.92
C ARG A 92 -16.44 2.35 25.23
N GLY A 93 -15.64 2.69 26.23
CA GLY A 93 -16.11 3.20 27.53
C GLY A 93 -16.63 2.13 28.50
N ASP A 94 -16.66 0.86 28.10
CA ASP A 94 -17.05 -0.26 28.97
C ASP A 94 -15.77 -0.89 29.56
N ALA A 95 -15.34 -0.41 30.72
CA ALA A 95 -14.07 -0.81 31.34
C ALA A 95 -13.98 -2.32 31.61
N ASP A 96 -15.10 -2.95 31.95
CA ASP A 96 -15.15 -4.39 32.24
C ASP A 96 -14.81 -5.22 31.00
N HIS A 97 -15.24 -4.77 29.81
CA HIS A 97 -14.90 -5.41 28.54
C HIS A 97 -13.40 -5.36 28.20
N TRP A 98 -12.65 -4.41 28.74
CA TRP A 98 -11.22 -4.21 28.48
C TRP A 98 -10.30 -4.81 29.55
N THR A 99 -10.81 -5.09 30.74
CA THR A 99 -10.00 -5.50 31.89
C THR A 99 -9.24 -6.82 31.67
N ALA A 100 -9.74 -7.71 30.81
CA ALA A 100 -9.15 -9.03 30.52
C ALA A 100 -8.42 -9.13 29.16
N ARG A 101 -8.22 -8.02 28.44
CA ARG A 101 -7.63 -8.00 27.08
C ARG A 101 -6.13 -7.79 27.08
#